data_AF-A0A1C5SQB3-F1
#
_entry.id   AF-A0A1C5SQB3-F1
#
_cell.length_a   1.000
_cell.length_b   1.000
_cell.length_c   1.000
_cell.angle_alpha   90.00
_cell.angle_beta   90.00
_cell.angle_gamma   90.00
#
_symmetry.space_group_name_H-M   'P 1'
#
loop_
_entity.id
_entity.type
_entity.pdbx_description
1 polymer ?
#
loop_
_entity_poly.entity_id
_entity_poly.type
_entity_poly.pdbx_seq_one_letter_code
_entity_poly.pdbx_strand_id
1 'polypeptide(L)'
;MNKYGNTRKITFTINDTECLRKIWKAENSNITDDEIDNILTSMAETKCTFILYGINKNINRYELFNTNGEKMSINDLNPYQKGCIISECHAYFEGRNDKPFGVVDIKEEII
;
A
#
# COMPACT_ATOMS: atom_id res chain seq x y z
N MET A 1 23.45 -12.30 10.93
CA MET A 1 22.21 -12.13 11.71
C MET A 1 22.59 -11.79 13.14
N ASN A 2 22.13 -10.66 13.68
CA ASN A 2 22.27 -10.43 15.12
C ASN A 2 21.34 -11.40 15.89
N LYS A 3 21.61 -11.65 17.18
CA LYS A 3 20.83 -12.58 18.03
C LYS A 3 19.36 -12.20 18.21
N TYR A 4 18.94 -11.03 17.74
CA TYR A 4 17.58 -10.48 17.87
C TYR A 4 16.82 -10.40 16.53
N GLY A 5 17.44 -10.77 15.41
CA GLY A 5 16.90 -10.53 14.07
C GLY A 5 17.26 -9.13 13.54
N ASN A 6 17.31 -9.01 12.21
CA ASN A 6 17.56 -7.72 11.58
C ASN A 6 16.26 -6.90 11.55
N THR A 7 16.34 -5.59 11.81
CA THR A 7 15.17 -4.71 11.67
C THR A 7 14.89 -4.50 10.19
N ARG A 8 13.64 -4.69 9.81
CA ARG A 8 13.13 -4.46 8.46
C ARG A 8 12.42 -3.13 8.44
N LYS A 9 12.64 -2.37 7.37
CA LYS A 9 11.85 -1.22 6.99
C LYS A 9 11.25 -1.52 5.61
N ILE A 10 9.93 -1.52 5.51
CA ILE A 10 9.23 -1.68 4.24
C ILE A 10 8.45 -0.42 3.96
N THR A 11 8.74 0.20 2.81
CA THR A 11 8.04 1.38 2.31
C THR A 11 7.09 0.95 1.21
N PHE A 12 5.80 1.24 1.39
CA PHE A 12 4.75 1.01 0.42
C PHE A 12 4.33 2.36 -0.19
N THR A 13 4.45 2.47 -1.50
CA THR A 13 3.86 3.59 -2.25
C THR A 13 2.46 3.17 -2.68
N ILE A 14 1.44 3.83 -2.12
CA ILE A 14 0.03 3.52 -2.36
C ILE A 14 -0.53 4.50 -3.38
N ASN A 15 -1.18 3.96 -4.41
CA ASN A 15 -1.99 4.66 -5.38
C ASN A 15 -3.03 3.65 -5.90
N ASP A 16 -4.19 3.61 -5.23
CA ASP A 16 -5.19 2.58 -5.46
C ASP A 16 -5.88 2.68 -6.82
N THR A 17 -6.12 3.90 -7.32
CA THR A 17 -6.68 4.12 -8.64
C THR A 17 -5.73 3.66 -9.75
N GLU A 18 -4.42 3.90 -9.62
CA GLU A 18 -3.42 3.37 -10.55
C GLU A 18 -3.31 1.84 -10.47
N CYS A 19 -3.42 1.27 -9.25
CA CYS A 19 -3.47 -0.17 -9.06
C CYS A 19 -4.68 -0.79 -9.79
N LEU A 20 -5.88 -0.24 -9.60
CA LEU A 20 -7.11 -0.66 -10.26
C LEU A 20 -7.02 -0.53 -11.77
N ARG A 21 -6.47 0.58 -12.29
CA ARG A 21 -6.24 0.74 -13.74
C ARG A 21 -5.39 -0.39 -14.31
N LYS A 22 -4.31 -0.77 -13.63
CA LYS A 22 -3.44 -1.88 -14.07
C LYS A 22 -4.17 -3.22 -14.06
N ILE A 23 -4.98 -3.49 -13.04
CA ILE A 23 -5.81 -4.71 -12.94
C ILE A 23 -6.81 -4.76 -14.09
N TRP A 24 -7.62 -3.71 -14.29
CA TRP A 24 -8.64 -3.72 -15.33
C TRP A 24 -8.07 -3.83 -16.74
N LYS A 25 -6.96 -3.17 -17.04
CA LYS A 25 -6.28 -3.33 -18.34
C LYS A 25 -5.75 -4.75 -18.55
N ALA A 26 -5.30 -5.42 -17.49
CA ALA A 26 -4.81 -6.80 -17.57
C ALA A 26 -5.95 -7.81 -17.72
N GLU A 27 -7.10 -7.58 -17.07
CA GLU A 27 -8.25 -8.49 -17.08
C GLU A 27 -9.22 -8.24 -18.24
N ASN A 28 -9.25 -7.02 -18.79
CA ASN A 28 -10.17 -6.60 -19.85
C ASN A 28 -9.40 -5.92 -20.97
N SER A 29 -8.93 -6.70 -21.95
CA SER A 29 -8.09 -6.20 -23.05
C SER A 29 -8.75 -5.13 -23.94
N ASN A 30 -10.07 -5.01 -23.88
CA ASN A 30 -10.85 -4.08 -24.71
C ASN A 30 -11.30 -2.83 -23.96
N ILE A 31 -11.02 -2.73 -22.66
CA ILE A 31 -11.41 -1.55 -21.87
C ILE A 31 -10.57 -0.36 -22.32
N THR A 32 -11.23 0.76 -22.55
CA THR A 32 -10.59 2.01 -22.93
C THR A 32 -10.15 2.79 -21.69
N ASP A 33 -9.17 3.70 -21.86
CA ASP A 33 -8.78 4.59 -20.77
C ASP A 33 -9.95 5.51 -20.34
N ASP A 34 -10.78 5.96 -21.27
CA ASP A 34 -11.95 6.79 -20.98
C ASP A 34 -12.99 6.04 -20.12
N GLU A 35 -13.23 4.75 -20.37
CA GLU A 35 -14.12 3.92 -19.55
C GLU A 35 -13.57 3.77 -18.13
N ILE A 36 -12.26 3.51 -17.99
CA ILE A 36 -11.60 3.44 -16.68
C ILE A 36 -11.71 4.79 -15.96
N ASP A 37 -11.41 5.89 -16.64
CA ASP A 37 -11.44 7.23 -16.08
C ASP A 37 -12.83 7.60 -15.57
N ASN A 38 -13.88 7.27 -16.33
CA ASN A 38 -15.26 7.51 -15.93
C ASN A 38 -15.63 6.78 -14.64
N ILE A 39 -15.13 5.55 -14.43
CA ILE A 39 -15.36 4.79 -13.19
C ILE A 39 -14.55 5.42 -12.04
N LEU A 40 -13.26 5.65 -12.25
CA LEU A 40 -12.34 6.14 -11.20
C LEU A 40 -12.63 7.58 -10.76
N THR A 41 -13.16 8.44 -11.64
CA THR A 41 -13.48 9.84 -11.32
C THR A 41 -14.44 9.97 -10.13
N SER A 42 -15.31 8.97 -9.93
CA SER A 42 -16.25 8.94 -8.81
C SER A 42 -15.66 8.40 -7.50
N MET A 43 -14.45 7.83 -7.55
CA MET A 43 -13.80 7.19 -6.41
C MET A 43 -12.90 8.19 -5.68
N ALA A 44 -12.95 8.16 -4.35
CA ALA A 44 -11.97 8.88 -3.54
C ALA A 44 -10.63 8.15 -3.64
N GLU A 45 -9.66 8.76 -4.35
CA GLU A 45 -8.31 8.22 -4.49
C GLU A 45 -7.63 8.06 -3.12
N THR A 46 -7.00 6.91 -2.90
CA THR A 46 -6.06 6.70 -1.81
C THR A 46 -4.65 6.77 -2.36
N LYS A 47 -3.96 7.87 -2.05
CA LYS A 47 -2.57 8.09 -2.43
C LYS A 47 -1.74 8.53 -1.23
N CYS A 48 -0.81 7.69 -0.82
CA CYS A 48 0.00 7.91 0.37
C CYS A 48 1.27 7.05 0.37
N THR A 49 2.17 7.36 1.30
CA THR A 49 3.33 6.53 1.61
C THR A 49 3.13 5.91 2.97
N PHE A 50 3.12 4.58 3.03
CA PHE A 50 3.02 3.84 4.29
C PHE A 50 4.32 3.10 4.56
N ILE A 51 4.87 3.24 5.76
CA ILE A 51 6.14 2.63 6.14
C ILE A 51 5.92 1.76 7.37
N LEU A 52 6.33 0.51 7.28
CA LEU A 52 6.31 -0.43 8.39
C LEU A 52 7.74 -0.73 8.85
N TYR A 53 7.92 -0.75 10.16
CA TYR A 53 9.16 -1.16 10.82
C TYR A 53 8.89 -2.35 11.72
N GLY A 54 9.83 -3.28 11.77
CA GLY A 54 9.68 -4.45 12.62
C GLY A 54 10.84 -5.43 12.55
N ILE A 55 10.73 -6.51 13.29
CA ILE A 55 11.73 -7.57 13.35
C ILE A 55 11.04 -8.88 12.95
N ASN A 56 11.65 -9.61 12.03
CA ASN A 56 11.03 -10.81 11.43
C ASN A 56 9.65 -10.45 10.86
N LYS A 57 8.58 -11.02 11.43
CA LYS A 57 7.17 -10.79 11.07
C LYS A 57 6.45 -9.83 12.04
N ASN A 58 7.14 -9.37 13.09
CA ASN A 58 6.53 -8.54 14.13
C ASN A 58 6.74 -7.06 13.83
N ILE A 59 5.64 -6.36 13.56
CA ILE A 59 5.61 -4.92 13.35
C ILE A 59 5.62 -4.21 14.71
N ASN A 60 6.47 -3.20 14.87
CA ASN A 60 6.56 -2.43 16.12
C ASN A 60 6.33 -0.93 15.93
N ARG A 61 6.41 -0.42 14.70
CA ARG A 61 6.20 0.99 14.39
C ARG A 61 5.72 1.14 12.96
N TYR A 62 4.91 2.17 12.73
CA TYR A 62 4.54 2.63 11.41
C TYR A 62 4.76 4.13 11.25
N GLU A 63 4.86 4.56 10.00
CA GLU A 63 4.73 5.95 9.59
C GLU A 63 3.81 6.02 8.37
N LEU A 64 2.98 7.06 8.30
CA LEU A 64 2.03 7.25 7.21
C LEU A 64 2.08 8.72 6.81
N PHE A 65 2.23 8.96 5.51
CA PHE A 65 2.37 10.30 4.94
C PHE A 65 1.42 10.48 3.76
N ASN A 66 0.80 11.64 3.68
CA ASN A 66 0.03 12.02 2.49
C ASN A 66 0.95 12.36 1.30
N THR A 67 0.37 12.73 0.17
CA THR A 67 1.11 13.11 -1.05
C THR A 67 2.02 14.32 -0.90
N ASN A 68 1.75 15.18 0.08
CA ASN A 68 2.55 16.37 0.37
C ASN A 68 3.73 16.05 1.32
N GLY A 69 3.87 14.79 1.76
CA GLY A 69 4.86 14.38 2.75
C GLY A 69 4.48 14.74 4.19
N GLU A 70 3.24 15.17 4.43
CA GLU A 70 2.76 15.49 5.76
C GLU A 70 2.33 14.21 6.47
N LYS A 71 2.70 14.09 7.75
CA LYS A 71 2.37 12.93 8.56
C LYS A 71 0.87 12.90 8.84
N MET A 72 0.27 11.72 8.72
CA MET A 72 -1.13 11.46 9.04
C MET A 72 -1.26 10.25 9.98
N SER A 73 -2.41 10.12 10.64
CA SER A 73 -2.71 8.97 11.48
C SER A 73 -3.44 7.90 10.67
N ILE A 74 -3.17 6.62 10.95
CA ILE A 74 -4.04 5.53 10.45
C ILE A 74 -5.49 5.76 10.89
N ASN A 75 -5.72 6.42 12.03
CA ASN A 75 -7.08 6.69 12.51
C ASN A 75 -7.87 7.62 11.58
N ASP A 76 -7.19 8.49 10.83
CA ASP A 76 -7.80 9.44 9.90
C ASP A 76 -8.26 8.77 8.60
N LEU A 77 -7.84 7.52 8.37
CA LEU A 77 -8.25 6.73 7.21
C LEU A 77 -9.69 6.23 7.35
N ASN A 78 -10.38 6.15 6.21
CA ASN A 78 -11.72 5.55 6.14
C ASN A 78 -11.66 4.01 6.27
N PRO A 79 -12.81 3.32 6.49
CA PRO A 79 -12.83 1.87 6.65
C PRO A 79 -12.26 1.09 5.46
N TYR A 80 -12.48 1.54 4.22
CA TYR A 80 -11.92 0.91 3.02
C TYR A 80 -10.39 0.98 3.01
N GLN A 81 -9.81 2.15 3.28
CA GLN A 81 -8.37 2.34 3.35
C GLN A 81 -7.73 1.45 4.42
N LYS A 82 -8.35 1.38 5.61
CA LYS A 82 -7.89 0.52 6.70
C LYS A 82 -7.98 -0.97 6.34
N GLY A 83 -9.15 -1.39 5.85
CA GLY A 83 -9.49 -2.81 5.69
C GLY A 83 -9.01 -3.44 4.39
N CYS A 84 -8.79 -2.66 3.33
CA CYS A 84 -8.44 -3.16 2.00
C CYS A 84 -7.03 -2.76 1.54
N ILE A 85 -6.40 -1.75 2.16
CA ILE A 85 -5.07 -1.28 1.73
C ILE A 85 -4.07 -1.47 2.87
N ILE A 86 -4.34 -0.89 4.05
CA ILE A 86 -3.40 -0.97 5.18
C ILE A 86 -3.23 -2.41 5.67
N SER A 87 -4.33 -3.16 5.83
CA SER A 87 -4.32 -4.58 6.20
C SER A 87 -3.45 -5.43 5.27
N GLU A 88 -3.48 -5.16 3.96
CA GLU A 88 -2.71 -5.87 2.94
C GLU A 88 -1.20 -5.60 3.09
N CYS A 89 -0.83 -4.36 3.40
CA CYS A 89 0.56 -4.00 3.71
C CYS A 89 1.06 -4.69 4.98
N HIS A 90 0.22 -4.82 6.01
CA HIS A 90 0.52 -5.60 7.21
C HIS A 90 0.73 -7.09 6.88
N ALA A 91 -0.19 -7.69 6.13
CA ALA A 91 -0.08 -9.09 5.71
C ALA A 91 1.19 -9.36 4.89
N TYR A 92 1.56 -8.45 4.00
CA TYR A 92 2.83 -8.52 3.26
C TYR A 92 4.04 -8.51 4.19
N PHE A 93 4.07 -7.58 5.16
CA PHE A 93 5.16 -7.54 6.14
C PHE A 93 5.26 -8.87 6.93
N GLU A 94 4.12 -9.48 7.27
CA GLU A 94 4.01 -10.76 7.98
C GLU A 94 4.36 -11.98 7.10
N GLY A 95 4.65 -11.77 5.81
CA GLY A 95 5.19 -12.77 4.89
C GLY A 95 4.17 -13.36 3.91
N ARG A 96 3.06 -12.65 3.64
CA ARG A 96 2.23 -12.96 2.47
C ARG A 96 3.04 -12.69 1.19
N ASN A 97 2.93 -13.58 0.21
CA ASN A 97 3.84 -13.65 -0.95
C ASN A 97 3.23 -13.07 -2.24
N ASP A 98 2.29 -12.14 -2.12
CA ASP A 98 1.65 -11.44 -3.23
C ASP A 98 1.74 -9.91 -3.03
N LYS A 99 1.51 -9.16 -4.10
CA LYS A 99 1.53 -7.70 -4.00
C LYS A 99 0.28 -7.21 -3.24
N PRO A 100 0.41 -6.35 -2.21
CA PRO A 100 -0.74 -5.76 -1.54
C PRO A 100 -1.64 -5.01 -2.53
N PHE A 101 -2.95 -5.13 -2.37
CA PHE A 101 -3.89 -4.31 -3.13
C PHE A 101 -3.67 -2.82 -2.86
N GLY A 102 -3.82 -2.00 -3.90
CA GLY A 102 -3.64 -0.55 -3.83
C GLY A 102 -2.17 -0.07 -3.83
N VAL A 103 -1.20 -0.97 -3.74
CA VAL A 103 0.23 -0.63 -3.75
C VAL A 103 0.79 -0.64 -5.17
N VAL A 104 1.51 0.42 -5.54
CA VAL A 104 2.18 0.52 -6.83
C VAL A 104 3.66 0.20 -6.77
N ASP A 105 4.32 0.46 -5.63
CA ASP A 105 5.75 0.18 -5.41
C ASP A 105 6.04 -0.27 -3.97
N ILE A 106 7.05 -1.13 -3.80
CA ILE A 106 7.49 -1.65 -2.50
C ILE A 106 9.01 -1.58 -2.44
N LYS A 107 9.53 -0.93 -1.39
CA LYS A 107 10.96 -0.89 -1.09
C LYS A 107 11.24 -1.51 0.28
N GLU A 108 12.04 -2.57 0.29
CA GLU A 108 12.47 -3.25 1.54
C GLU A 108 13.94 -2.98 1.84
N GLU A 109 14.22 -2.61 3.08
CA GLU A 109 15.55 -2.27 3.60
C GLU A 109 15.80 -2.98 4.93
N ILE A 110 17.05 -3.42 5.14
CA ILE A 110 17.52 -3.87 6.46
C ILE A 110 18.25 -2.70 7.14
N ILE A 111 17.82 -2.35 8.36
CA ILE A 111 18.35 -1.21 9.14
C ILE A 111 18.87 -1.62 10.52
#